data_AF-A0A4U0RPR3-F1
#
_entry.id   AF-A0A4U0RPR3-F1
#
_cell.length_a   1.000
_cell.length_b   1.000
_cell.length_c   1.000
_cell.angle_alpha   90.00
_cell.angle_beta   90.00
_cell.angle_gamma   90.00
#
_symmetry.space_group_name_H-M   'P 1'
#
loop_
_entity.id
_entity.type
_entity.pdbx_description
1 polymer ?
#
loop_
_entity_poly.entity_id
_entity_poly.type
_entity_poly.pdbx_seq_one_letter_code
_entity_poly.pdbx_strand_id
1 'polypeptide(L)' 'INAGCPGFVATDLNGFRGVRTPEQGAAIAIKLATLPDDGPTGGFFEDAGVVPW' A
#
# COMPACT_ATOMS: atom_id res chain seq x y z
N ILE A 1 13.46 2.54 -3.00
CA ILE A 1 12.82 1.80 -1.88
C ILE A 1 11.80 2.73 -1.23
N ASN A 2 10.56 2.28 -1.00
CA ASN A 2 9.48 3.09 -0.39
C ASN A 2 8.72 2.28 0.66
N ALA A 3 7.99 2.97 1.53
CA ALA A 3 7.00 2.37 2.42
C ALA A 3 5.59 2.52 1.82
N GLY A 4 4.77 1.47 1.90
CA GLY A 4 3.39 1.47 1.42
C GLY A 4 2.42 1.01 2.50
N CYS A 5 1.32 1.73 2.69
CA CYS A 5 0.23 1.35 3.59
C CYS A 5 -0.91 0.69 2.78
N PRO A 6 -1.19 -0.61 2.97
CA PRO A 6 -2.30 -1.29 2.30
C PRO A 6 -3.68 -0.91 2.90
N GLY A 7 -3.72 -0.09 3.95
CA GLY A 7 -4.93 0.20 4.72
C GLY A 7 -5.41 -0.99 5.55
N PHE A 8 -6.67 -0.96 5.99
CA PHE A 8 -7.24 -1.98 6.87
C PHE A 8 -7.88 -3.13 6.05
N VAL A 9 -7.05 -4.11 5.67
CA VAL A 9 -7.41 -5.23 4.78
C VAL A 9 -7.92 -6.45 5.55
N ALA A 10 -9.03 -7.03 5.11
CA ALA A 10 -9.61 -8.23 5.71
C ALA A 10 -8.74 -9.46 5.43
N THR A 11 -7.93 -9.84 6.41
CA THR A 11 -7.00 -10.98 6.35
C THR A 11 -7.04 -11.74 7.67
N ASP A 12 -6.42 -12.91 7.71
CA ASP A 12 -6.26 -13.69 8.96
C ASP A 12 -5.63 -12.85 10.08
N LEU A 13 -4.71 -11.94 9.75
CA LEU A 13 -3.99 -11.07 10.69
C LEU A 13 -4.94 -10.28 11.60
N ASN A 14 -6.11 -9.87 11.10
CA ASN A 14 -7.10 -9.13 11.86
C ASN A 14 -8.43 -9.86 12.02
N GLY A 15 -8.47 -11.16 11.73
CA GLY A 15 -9.68 -11.98 11.77
C GLY A 15 -10.73 -11.51 10.77
N PHE A 16 -10.31 -11.12 9.57
CA PHE A 16 -11.18 -10.62 8.50
C PHE A 16 -12.06 -9.42 8.85
N ARG A 17 -11.63 -8.58 9.81
CA ARG A 17 -12.37 -7.38 10.24
C ARG A 17 -12.07 -6.13 9.40
N GLY A 18 -11.14 -6.23 8.45
CA GLY A 18 -10.82 -5.14 7.54
C GLY A 18 -12.00 -4.70 6.69
N VAL A 19 -12.00 -3.43 6.27
CA VAL A 19 -13.01 -2.87 5.36
C VAL A 19 -12.63 -3.03 3.89
N ARG A 20 -11.40 -3.48 3.61
CA ARG A 20 -10.86 -3.68 2.26
C ARG A 20 -10.68 -5.15 1.94
N THR A 21 -10.81 -5.52 0.66
CA THR A 21 -10.43 -6.86 0.18
C THR A 21 -8.92 -6.97 -0.01
N PRO A 22 -8.35 -8.19 -0.05
CA PRO A 22 -6.94 -8.39 -0.38
C PRO A 22 -6.51 -7.76 -1.70
N GLU A 23 -7.35 -7.81 -2.74
CA GLU A 23 -7.09 -7.20 -4.05
C GLU A 23 -6.96 -5.68 -3.95
N GLN A 24 -7.82 -5.03 -3.17
CA GLN A 24 -7.74 -3.60 -2.90
C GLN A 24 -6.47 -3.26 -2.11
N GLY A 25 -6.13 -4.05 -1.09
CA GLY A 25 -4.93 -3.86 -0.28
C GLY A 25 -3.63 -4.02 -1.07
N ALA A 26 -3.60 -4.91 -2.05
CA ALA A 26 -2.43 -5.18 -2.88
C ALA A 26 -2.11 -4.03 -3.86
N ALA A 27 -3.08 -3.19 -4.19
CA ALA A 27 -2.93 -2.13 -5.21
C ALA A 27 -1.72 -1.22 -4.96
N ILE A 28 -1.49 -0.79 -3.71
CA ILE A 28 -0.35 0.08 -3.37
C ILE A 28 0.99 -0.65 -3.51
N ALA A 29 1.06 -1.92 -3.10
CA ALA A 29 2.26 -2.72 -3.19
C ALA A 29 2.63 -2.95 -4.67
N ILE A 30 1.63 -3.29 -5.50
CA ILE A 30 1.82 -3.46 -6.95
C ILE A 30 2.27 -2.14 -7.57
N LYS A 31 1.59 -1.03 -7.29
CA LYS A 31 1.95 0.30 -7.83
C LYS A 31 3.41 0.66 -7.52
N LEU A 32 3.85 0.46 -6.27
CA LEU A 32 5.23 0.75 -5.86
C LEU A 32 6.25 -0.22 -6.48
N ALA A 33 5.87 -1.48 -6.69
CA ALA A 33 6.71 -2.49 -7.34
C ALA A 33 6.85 -2.29 -8.86
N THR A 34 5.89 -1.61 -9.50
CA THR A 34 5.87 -1.35 -10.94
C THR A 34 6.28 0.08 -11.31
N LEU A 35 6.90 0.82 -10.39
CA LEU A 35 7.43 2.16 -10.70
C LEU A 35 8.58 2.05 -11.72
N PRO A 36 8.76 3.07 -12.58
CA PRO A 36 9.97 3.18 -13.40
C PRO A 36 11.21 3.36 -12.52
N ASP A 37 12.40 3.13 -13.09
CA ASP A 37 13.68 3.20 -12.37
C ASP A 37 13.97 4.58 -11.76
N ASP A 38 13.41 5.65 -12.35
CA ASP A 38 13.47 7.03 -11.87
C ASP A 38 12.32 7.41 -10.91
N GLY A 39 11.54 6.42 -10.47
CA GLY A 39 10.45 6.57 -9.52
C GLY A 39 10.89 7.08 -8.15
N PRO A 40 9.93 7.55 -7.32
CA PRO A 40 10.24 8.08 -6.00
C PRO A 40 10.94 7.05 -5.12
N THR A 41 11.79 7.52 -4.20
CA THR A 41 12.44 6.69 -3.18
C THR A 41 12.40 7.40 -1.82
N GLY A 42 12.33 6.63 -0.74
CA GLY A 42 12.32 7.14 0.64
C GLY A 42 10.99 7.72 1.11
N GLY A 43 9.89 7.54 0.35
CA GLY A 43 8.58 8.07 0.72
C GLY A 43 7.68 7.06 1.42
N PHE A 44 6.60 7.56 2.04
CA PHE A 44 5.49 6.79 2.57
C PHE A 44 4.22 7.05 1.74
N PHE A 45 3.56 6.00 1.29
CA PHE A 45 2.45 6.09 0.33
C PHE A 45 1.24 5.26 0.77
N GLU A 46 0.05 5.77 0.48
CA GLU A 46 -1.21 5.03 0.52
C GLU A 46 -2.01 5.29 -0.77
N ASP A 47 -3.24 4.78 -0.84
CA ASP A 47 -4.12 4.95 -2.00
C ASP A 47 -4.32 6.43 -2.40
N ALA A 48 -4.43 7.32 -1.41
CA ALA A 48 -4.64 8.76 -1.61
C ALA A 48 -3.37 9.51 -2.04
N GLY A 49 -2.20 8.86 -1.98
CA GLY A 49 -0.92 9.45 -2.39
C GLY A 49 0.13 9.44 -1.30
N VAL A 50 0.98 10.46 -1.29
CA VAL A 50 2.10 10.59 -0.33
C VAL A 50 1.54 10.98 1.03
N VAL A 51 1.98 10.26 2.06
CA VAL A 51 1.70 10.56 3.46
C VAL A 51 2.95 11.22 4.06
N PRO A 52 2.85 12.43 4.63
CA PRO A 52 3.98 13.10 5.26
C PRO A 52 4.43 12.35 6.51
N TRP A 53 5.76 12.28 6.69
CA TRP A 53 6.45 11.67 7.82
C TRP A 53 7.21 12.73 8.62
#